data_AF-A0AAW2D7G6-F1
#
_entry.id   AF-A0AAW2D7G6-F1
#
_cell.length_a   1.000
_cell.length_b   1.000
_cell.length_c   1.000
_cell.angle_alpha   90.00
_cell.angle_beta   90.00
_cell.angle_gamma   90.00
#
_symmetry.space_group_name_H-M   'P 1'
#
loop_
_entity.id
_entity.type
_entity.pdbx_description
1 polymer ?
#
loop_
_entity_poly.entity_id
_entity_poly.type
_entity_poly.pdbx_seq_one_letter_code
_entity_poly.pdbx_strand_id
1 'polypeptide(L)'
;MSTTKILIHVLLELHTMVEVLCLPVVALNTNYNYGEAGKDLKVDLLNHPEYIEENATLAFQVAIWRWMTPIMEHQPSAHDVFIGIWKPTKNDSLAKRVSGFGATMNVLYRDLVCGQGDNESMNNIIPDYLYYLNLMGVGREEATPHEVVSFAEQITFNPSSSLSP
;
A
#
# COMPACT_ATOMS: atom_id res chain seq x y z
N MET A 1 -12.04 -1.39 -18.91
CA MET A 1 -10.67 -0.92 -18.67
C MET A 1 -9.73 -1.93 -19.31
N SER A 2 -8.92 -1.55 -20.31
CA SER A 2 -8.10 -2.52 -21.07
C SER A 2 -7.02 -3.13 -20.18
N THR A 3 -6.81 -4.45 -20.28
CA THR A 3 -5.85 -5.23 -19.49
C THR A 3 -4.43 -4.65 -19.52
N THR A 4 -4.08 -3.96 -20.60
CA THR A 4 -2.81 -3.24 -20.77
C THR A 4 -2.68 -2.02 -19.85
N LYS A 5 -3.79 -1.32 -19.54
CA LYS A 5 -3.81 -0.18 -18.60
C LYS A 5 -3.66 -0.64 -17.14
N ILE A 6 -4.13 -1.84 -16.82
CA ILE A 6 -3.96 -2.47 -15.50
C ILE A 6 -2.49 -2.90 -15.32
N LEU A 7 -1.89 -3.52 -16.34
CA LEU A 7 -0.49 -3.94 -16.28
C LEU A 7 0.47 -2.76 -16.12
N ILE A 8 0.17 -1.62 -16.77
CA ILE A 8 0.95 -0.37 -16.65
C ILE A 8 0.74 0.30 -15.28
N HIS A 9 -0.48 0.24 -14.71
CA HIS A 9 -0.73 0.67 -13.32
C HIS A 9 0.09 -0.15 -12.31
N VAL A 10 0.09 -1.47 -12.46
CA VAL A 10 0.89 -2.39 -11.63
C VAL A 10 2.40 -2.15 -11.82
N LEU A 11 2.86 -1.76 -13.00
CA LEU A 11 4.27 -1.42 -13.27
C LEU A 11 4.71 -0.09 -12.63
N LEU A 12 3.83 0.91 -12.56
CA LEU A 12 4.07 2.17 -11.87
C LEU A 12 4.07 1.99 -10.35
N GLU A 13 3.17 1.15 -9.85
CA GLU A 13 3.18 0.67 -8.48
C GLU A 13 4.50 -0.06 -8.21
N LEU A 14 4.92 -1.01 -9.04
CA LEU A 14 6.19 -1.73 -8.85
C LEU A 14 7.44 -0.83 -8.84
N HIS A 15 7.47 0.31 -9.55
CA HIS A 15 8.62 1.22 -9.52
C HIS A 15 8.64 2.12 -8.28
N THR A 16 7.49 2.67 -7.88
CA THR A 16 7.35 3.35 -6.58
C THR A 16 7.48 2.38 -5.41
N MET A 17 7.12 1.11 -5.61
CA MET A 17 7.36 0.02 -4.69
C MET A 17 8.85 -0.32 -4.62
N VAL A 18 9.63 -0.29 -5.70
CA VAL A 18 11.08 -0.55 -5.58
C VAL A 18 11.79 0.58 -4.81
N GLU A 19 11.38 1.84 -4.96
CA GLU A 19 12.00 2.94 -4.19
C GLU A 19 11.46 3.07 -2.74
N VAL A 20 10.18 2.73 -2.49
CA VAL A 20 9.55 2.89 -1.16
C VAL A 20 9.41 1.56 -0.38
N LEU A 21 9.29 0.40 -1.04
CA LEU A 21 9.28 -0.94 -0.42
C LEU A 21 10.64 -1.61 -0.27
N CYS A 22 11.73 -1.11 -0.86
CA CYS A 22 12.99 -1.85 -0.77
C CYS A 22 13.50 -2.12 0.65
N LEU A 23 13.01 -1.44 1.71
CA LEU A 23 13.31 -1.83 3.10
C LEU A 23 12.19 -1.59 4.16
N PRO A 24 11.37 -0.52 4.13
CA PRO A 24 10.50 -0.21 5.28
C PRO A 24 9.08 -0.84 5.30
N VAL A 25 8.54 -1.34 4.18
CA VAL A 25 7.10 -1.69 4.09
C VAL A 25 6.81 -3.14 4.42
N VAL A 26 7.74 -4.04 4.07
CA VAL A 26 7.73 -5.40 4.60
C VAL A 26 7.98 -5.39 6.12
N ALA A 27 8.56 -4.31 6.65
CA ALA A 27 8.96 -4.18 8.05
C ALA A 27 7.82 -3.91 9.05
N LEU A 28 6.61 -3.58 8.59
CA LEU A 28 5.44 -3.37 9.46
C LEU A 28 4.89 -4.73 9.94
N ASN A 29 5.56 -5.31 10.94
CA ASN A 29 5.44 -6.68 11.47
C ASN A 29 6.31 -7.71 10.73
N THR A 30 7.61 -7.43 10.59
CA THR A 30 8.63 -8.26 9.90
C THR A 30 8.40 -9.77 10.02
N ASN A 31 8.39 -10.32 11.24
CA ASN A 31 8.31 -11.77 11.41
C ASN A 31 6.96 -12.35 10.98
N TYR A 32 5.86 -11.64 11.20
CA TYR A 32 4.55 -12.11 10.75
C TYR A 32 4.46 -12.07 9.22
N ASN A 33 4.84 -10.95 8.61
CA ASN A 33 4.78 -10.78 7.15
C ASN A 33 5.71 -11.75 6.44
N TYR A 34 6.95 -11.92 6.92
CA TYR A 34 7.87 -12.91 6.36
C TYR A 34 7.38 -14.34 6.55
N GLY A 35 6.75 -14.65 7.70
CA GLY A 35 6.14 -15.95 7.94
C GLY A 35 5.00 -16.26 6.97
N GLU A 36 4.06 -15.34 6.78
CA GLU A 36 2.91 -15.54 5.89
C GLU A 36 3.32 -15.50 4.40
N ALA A 37 4.13 -14.52 4.00
CA ALA A 37 4.67 -14.47 2.64
C ALA A 37 5.49 -15.72 2.32
N GLY A 38 6.30 -16.19 3.26
CA GLY A 38 7.12 -17.38 3.10
C GLY A 38 6.30 -18.65 2.94
N LYS A 39 5.18 -18.78 3.67
CA LYS A 39 4.23 -19.89 3.48
C LYS A 39 3.59 -19.89 2.09
N ASP A 40 3.11 -18.73 1.64
CA ASP A 40 2.40 -18.61 0.35
C ASP A 40 3.36 -18.77 -0.84
N LEU A 41 4.56 -18.22 -0.74
CA LEU A 41 5.60 -18.30 -1.78
C LEU A 41 6.45 -19.57 -1.68
N LYS A 42 6.28 -20.36 -0.62
CA LYS A 42 7.05 -21.58 -0.32
C LYS A 42 8.56 -21.33 -0.24
N VAL A 43 8.93 -20.23 0.41
CA VAL A 43 10.32 -19.82 0.69
C VAL A 43 10.43 -19.48 2.17
N ASP A 44 11.49 -19.90 2.85
CA ASP A 44 11.66 -19.62 4.28
C ASP A 44 12.13 -18.18 4.55
N LEU A 45 11.27 -17.22 4.27
CA LEU A 45 11.57 -15.79 4.49
C LEU A 45 11.65 -15.42 5.97
N LEU A 46 11.08 -16.23 6.87
CA LEU A 46 11.08 -15.97 8.31
C LEU A 46 12.50 -16.13 8.88
N ASN A 47 13.20 -17.19 8.47
CA ASN A 47 14.57 -17.44 8.92
C ASN A 47 15.62 -16.87 7.97
N HIS A 48 15.25 -16.63 6.70
CA HIS A 48 16.14 -16.13 5.65
C HIS A 48 15.57 -14.89 4.92
N PRO A 49 15.35 -13.76 5.62
CA PRO A 49 14.85 -12.53 5.00
C PRO A 49 15.83 -11.95 3.95
N GLU A 50 17.13 -12.24 4.05
CA GLU A 50 18.17 -11.80 3.12
C GLU A 50 17.92 -12.24 1.67
N TYR A 51 17.15 -13.31 1.44
CA TYR A 51 16.81 -13.78 0.10
C TYR A 51 16.08 -12.74 -0.73
N ILE A 52 15.38 -11.80 -0.10
CA ILE A 52 14.69 -10.71 -0.79
C ILE A 52 15.69 -9.72 -1.39
N GLU A 53 16.79 -9.44 -0.67
CA GLU A 53 17.83 -8.53 -1.16
C GLU A 53 18.71 -9.20 -2.23
N GLU A 54 18.89 -10.51 -2.14
CA GLU A 54 19.73 -11.27 -3.05
C GLU A 54 19.03 -11.68 -4.36
N ASN A 55 17.68 -11.75 -4.37
CA ASN A 55 16.91 -12.22 -5.50
C ASN A 55 15.78 -11.25 -5.88
N ALA A 56 16.03 -10.47 -6.94
CA ALA A 56 15.07 -9.51 -7.46
C ALA A 56 13.71 -10.13 -7.83
N THR A 57 13.67 -11.37 -8.35
CA THR A 57 12.39 -12.02 -8.69
C THR A 57 11.58 -12.31 -7.43
N LEU A 58 12.24 -12.80 -6.38
CA LEU A 58 11.61 -13.04 -5.10
C LEU A 58 11.15 -11.74 -4.45
N ALA A 59 11.94 -10.67 -4.53
CA ALA A 59 11.54 -9.34 -4.06
C ALA A 59 10.25 -8.86 -4.72
N PHE A 60 10.14 -9.01 -6.05
CA PHE A 60 8.90 -8.68 -6.78
C PHE A 60 7.73 -9.56 -6.35
N GLN A 61 7.94 -10.86 -6.14
CA GLN A 61 6.89 -11.76 -5.66
C GLN A 61 6.38 -11.36 -4.28
N VAL A 62 7.27 -10.99 -3.36
CA VAL A 62 6.90 -10.52 -2.01
C VAL A 62 6.17 -9.18 -2.08
N ALA A 63 6.59 -8.26 -2.96
CA ALA A 63 5.91 -6.99 -3.16
C ALA A 63 4.48 -7.19 -3.69
N ILE A 64 4.31 -8.03 -4.71
CA ILE A 64 2.98 -8.38 -5.26
C ILE A 64 2.14 -9.09 -4.21
N TRP A 65 2.72 -10.02 -3.45
CA TRP A 65 2.03 -10.67 -2.34
C TRP A 65 1.52 -9.62 -1.33
N ARG A 66 2.36 -8.67 -0.93
CA ARG A 66 1.96 -7.61 0.01
C ARG A 66 0.83 -6.71 -0.54
N TRP A 67 0.83 -6.50 -1.86
CA TRP A 67 -0.18 -5.72 -2.57
C TRP A 67 -1.54 -6.41 -2.65
N MET A 68 -1.53 -7.73 -2.92
CA MET A 68 -2.72 -8.53 -3.17
C MET A 68 -3.32 -9.16 -1.90
N THR A 69 -2.52 -9.33 -0.84
CA THR A 69 -2.93 -10.09 0.35
C THR A 69 -3.40 -9.18 1.49
N PRO A 70 -4.64 -9.35 1.97
CA PRO A 70 -5.09 -8.75 3.22
C PRO A 70 -4.32 -9.31 4.43
N ILE A 71 -3.67 -8.45 5.20
CA ILE A 71 -2.81 -8.87 6.33
C ILE A 71 -3.61 -9.13 7.62
N MET A 72 -4.76 -8.47 7.78
CA MET A 72 -5.60 -8.57 8.97
C MET A 72 -7.06 -8.81 8.60
N GLU A 73 -7.77 -9.51 9.48
CA GLU A 73 -9.21 -9.74 9.32
C GLU A 73 -9.94 -8.39 9.23
N HIS A 74 -10.89 -8.28 8.31
CA HIS A 74 -11.65 -7.04 8.01
C HIS A 74 -10.83 -5.88 7.40
N GLN A 75 -9.54 -6.07 7.08
CA GLN A 75 -8.78 -5.14 6.26
C GLN A 75 -8.87 -5.56 4.78
N PRO A 76 -9.04 -4.64 3.81
CA PRO A 76 -8.96 -4.98 2.39
C PRO A 76 -7.50 -5.15 1.93
N SER A 77 -7.30 -5.73 0.73
CA SER A 77 -6.00 -5.69 0.05
C SER A 77 -5.73 -4.27 -0.49
N ALA A 78 -4.45 -3.90 -0.64
CA ALA A 78 -4.08 -2.62 -1.23
C ALA A 78 -4.62 -2.50 -2.65
N HIS A 79 -4.51 -3.59 -3.42
CA HIS A 79 -5.08 -3.72 -4.75
C HIS A 79 -6.57 -3.38 -4.78
N ASP A 80 -7.41 -4.05 -3.96
CA ASP A 80 -8.86 -3.87 -4.00
C ASP A 80 -9.29 -2.45 -3.63
N VAL A 81 -8.55 -1.80 -2.71
CA VAL A 81 -8.76 -0.39 -2.36
C VAL A 81 -8.42 0.52 -3.52
N PHE A 82 -7.28 0.26 -4.17
CA PHE A 82 -6.76 1.11 -5.23
C PHE A 82 -7.65 1.07 -6.48
N ILE A 83 -8.10 -0.11 -6.90
CA ILE A 83 -8.93 -0.27 -8.09
C ILE A 83 -10.44 -0.07 -7.84
N GLY A 84 -10.84 0.30 -6.62
CA GLY A 84 -12.23 0.64 -6.29
C GLY A 84 -13.17 -0.55 -6.09
N ILE A 85 -12.64 -1.76 -5.91
CA ILE A 85 -13.45 -2.94 -5.58
C ILE A 85 -13.91 -2.88 -4.11
N TRP A 86 -13.02 -2.48 -3.21
CA TRP A 86 -13.34 -2.32 -1.80
C TRP A 86 -14.33 -1.16 -1.61
N LYS A 87 -15.44 -1.45 -0.93
CA LYS A 87 -16.46 -0.47 -0.59
C LYS A 87 -16.32 -0.08 0.88
N PRO A 88 -16.03 1.20 1.18
CA PRO A 88 -15.95 1.69 2.56
C PRO A 88 -17.26 1.40 3.32
N THR A 89 -17.12 0.88 4.53
CA THR A 89 -18.22 0.73 5.48
C THR A 89 -18.55 2.08 6.14
N LYS A 90 -19.62 2.11 6.94
CA LYS A 90 -19.94 3.30 7.75
C LYS A 90 -18.79 3.70 8.68
N ASN A 91 -18.09 2.73 9.25
CA ASN A 91 -16.94 2.99 10.12
C ASN A 91 -15.76 3.58 9.32
N ASP A 92 -15.56 3.12 8.09
CA ASP A 92 -14.53 3.67 7.21
C ASP A 92 -14.82 5.13 6.84
N SER A 93 -16.09 5.45 6.53
CA SER A 93 -16.49 6.84 6.27
C SER A 93 -16.29 7.74 7.49
N LEU A 94 -16.63 7.27 8.69
CA LEU A 94 -16.36 8.01 9.94
C LEU A 94 -14.87 8.19 10.21
N ALA A 95 -14.05 7.23 9.76
CA ALA A 95 -12.59 7.26 9.78
C ALA A 95 -11.98 8.09 8.63
N LYS A 96 -12.80 8.78 7.83
CA LYS A 96 -12.39 9.52 6.62
C LYS A 96 -11.68 8.67 5.56
N ARG A 97 -11.86 7.34 5.60
CA ARG A 97 -11.28 6.42 4.62
C ARG A 97 -12.17 6.33 3.40
N VAL A 98 -11.63 6.76 2.26
CA VAL A 98 -12.25 6.66 0.94
C VAL A 98 -11.38 5.81 0.03
N SER A 99 -11.99 5.04 -0.86
CA SER A 99 -11.23 4.23 -1.84
C SER A 99 -10.37 5.13 -2.73
N GLY A 100 -9.13 4.71 -2.96
CA GLY A 100 -8.13 5.44 -3.72
C GLY A 100 -6.74 5.39 -3.09
N PHE A 101 -5.86 6.28 -3.54
CA PHE A 101 -4.45 6.29 -3.14
C PHE A 101 -4.27 6.48 -1.63
N GLY A 102 -5.00 7.39 -1.01
CA GLY A 102 -4.87 7.65 0.43
C GLY A 102 -5.19 6.43 1.31
N ALA A 103 -6.30 5.74 1.04
CA ALA A 103 -6.63 4.52 1.77
C ALA A 103 -5.70 3.35 1.43
N THR A 104 -5.14 3.33 0.22
CA THR A 104 -4.12 2.34 -0.18
C THR A 104 -2.85 2.51 0.67
N MET A 105 -2.39 3.75 0.83
CA MET A 105 -1.27 4.08 1.72
C MET A 105 -1.59 3.72 3.17
N ASN A 106 -2.84 3.93 3.61
CA ASN A 106 -3.28 3.54 4.95
C ASN A 106 -3.25 2.00 5.15
N VAL A 107 -3.61 1.21 4.14
CA VAL A 107 -3.49 -0.26 4.19
C VAL A 107 -2.04 -0.73 4.27
N LEU A 108 -1.16 -0.09 3.51
CA LEU A 108 0.24 -0.50 3.40
C LEU A 108 1.09 -0.04 4.58
N TYR A 109 0.97 1.22 4.97
CA TYR A 109 1.88 1.92 5.87
C TYR A 109 1.26 2.29 7.22
N ARG A 110 -0.08 2.25 7.34
CA ARG A 110 -0.83 2.57 8.57
C ARG A 110 -0.33 3.85 9.22
N ASP A 111 -0.03 3.79 10.52
CA ASP A 111 0.40 4.87 11.40
C ASP A 111 1.80 5.40 11.09
N LEU A 112 2.55 4.77 10.19
CA LEU A 112 3.84 5.31 9.74
C LEU A 112 3.67 6.60 8.92
N VAL A 113 2.59 6.70 8.14
CA VAL A 113 2.37 7.85 7.23
C VAL A 113 0.98 8.46 7.34
N CYS A 114 -0.04 7.75 7.85
CA CYS A 114 -1.41 8.24 7.92
C CYS A 114 -1.80 8.75 9.30
N GLY A 115 -2.76 9.69 9.34
CA GLY A 115 -3.29 10.24 10.59
C GLY A 115 -2.38 11.25 11.30
N GLN A 116 -1.33 11.72 10.62
CA GLN A 116 -0.31 12.63 11.17
C GLN A 116 -0.45 14.09 10.69
N GLY A 117 -1.55 14.41 9.98
CA GLY A 117 -1.70 15.72 9.33
C GLY A 117 -0.79 15.88 8.10
N ASP A 118 -0.70 17.11 7.60
CA ASP A 118 0.20 17.45 6.49
C ASP A 118 1.66 17.46 6.98
N ASN A 119 2.35 16.35 6.78
CA ASN A 119 3.74 16.14 7.20
C ASN A 119 4.70 15.98 6.00
N GLU A 120 6.00 15.94 6.27
CA GLU A 120 7.04 15.81 5.25
C GLU A 120 6.89 14.53 4.41
N SER A 121 6.51 13.40 5.04
CA SER A 121 6.27 12.14 4.33
C SER A 121 5.17 12.29 3.27
N MET A 122 4.06 12.96 3.60
CA MET A 122 2.99 13.20 2.65
C MET A 122 3.39 14.18 1.54
N ASN A 123 4.19 15.19 1.88
CA ASN A 123 4.71 16.16 0.94
C ASN A 123 5.71 15.57 -0.08
N ASN A 124 6.27 14.38 0.18
CA ASN A 124 7.11 13.67 -0.78
C ASN A 124 6.28 12.65 -1.59
N ILE A 125 5.41 11.88 -0.92
CA ILE A 125 4.66 10.78 -1.54
C ILE A 125 3.62 11.28 -2.56
N ILE A 126 2.85 12.31 -2.22
CA ILE A 126 1.77 12.79 -3.09
C ILE A 126 2.32 13.41 -4.39
N PRO A 127 3.34 14.30 -4.36
CA PRO A 127 3.91 14.84 -5.58
C PRO A 127 4.50 13.78 -6.51
N ASP A 128 5.18 12.77 -5.96
CA ASP A 128 5.73 11.67 -6.76
C ASP A 128 4.61 10.91 -7.47
N TYR A 129 3.57 10.52 -6.73
CA TYR A 129 2.39 9.86 -7.31
C TYR A 129 1.77 10.71 -8.44
N LEU A 130 1.56 12.01 -8.21
CA LEU A 130 1.00 12.91 -9.23
C LEU A 130 1.93 13.12 -10.43
N TYR A 131 3.25 13.12 -10.22
CA TYR A 131 4.24 13.21 -11.28
C TYR A 131 4.17 11.99 -12.20
N TYR A 132 4.11 10.79 -11.62
CA TYR A 132 4.02 9.56 -12.39
C TYR A 132 2.69 9.42 -13.15
N LEU A 133 1.56 9.82 -12.55
CA LEU A 133 0.28 9.88 -13.27
C LEU A 133 0.36 10.77 -14.51
N ASN A 134 1.01 11.93 -14.38
CA ASN A 134 1.20 12.87 -15.49
C ASN A 134 2.07 12.28 -16.61
N LEU A 135 3.17 11.59 -16.27
CA LEU A 135 4.01 10.89 -17.27
C LEU A 135 3.23 9.86 -18.08
N MET A 136 2.23 9.21 -17.48
CA MET A 136 1.43 8.17 -18.14
C MET A 136 0.26 8.72 -18.96
N GLY A 137 0.01 10.04 -18.93
CA GLY A 137 -1.15 10.65 -19.58
C GLY A 137 -2.50 10.24 -18.97
N VAL A 138 -2.48 9.67 -17.75
CA VAL A 138 -3.66 9.45 -16.92
C VAL A 138 -3.87 10.76 -16.18
N GLY A 139 -4.69 11.64 -16.74
CA GLY A 139 -4.79 13.03 -16.29
C GLY A 139 -5.15 13.15 -14.80
N ARG A 140 -4.73 14.25 -14.17
CA ARG A 140 -5.10 14.61 -12.78
C ARG A 140 -6.60 14.62 -12.52
N GLU A 141 -7.43 14.64 -13.57
CA GLU A 141 -8.89 14.65 -13.49
C GLU A 141 -9.47 13.26 -13.19
N GLU A 142 -8.78 12.18 -13.57
CA GLU A 142 -9.14 10.79 -13.22
C GLU A 142 -8.61 10.40 -11.84
N ALA A 143 -7.51 11.02 -11.40
CA ALA A 143 -7.05 11.02 -10.02
C ALA A 143 -7.84 12.06 -9.20
N THR A 144 -9.11 11.71 -8.97
CA THR A 144 -10.18 12.37 -8.19
C THR A 144 -9.76 13.10 -6.88
N PRO A 145 -10.65 13.91 -6.25
CA PRO A 145 -10.37 15.02 -5.31
C PRO A 145 -9.30 14.80 -4.24
N HIS A 146 -8.77 15.89 -3.67
CA HIS A 146 -7.77 15.87 -2.58
C HIS A 146 -8.04 14.83 -1.49
N GLU A 147 -9.31 14.56 -1.17
CA GLU A 147 -9.75 13.54 -0.21
C GLU A 147 -9.40 12.09 -0.61
N VAL A 148 -9.32 11.78 -1.90
CA VAL A 148 -8.96 10.46 -2.46
C VAL A 148 -7.46 10.23 -2.43
N VAL A 149 -6.68 11.30 -2.57
CA VAL A 149 -5.21 11.25 -2.61
C VAL A 149 -4.59 11.43 -1.21
N SER A 150 -5.20 12.27 -0.38
CA SER A 150 -4.71 12.58 0.96
C SER A 150 -5.03 11.48 1.96
N PHE A 151 -4.08 11.27 2.87
CA PHE A 151 -4.16 10.34 3.99
C PHE A 151 -3.82 10.99 5.34
N ALA A 152 -3.73 12.32 5.37
CA ALA A 152 -3.39 13.12 6.55
C ALA A 152 -4.36 12.93 7.72
N GLU A 153 -5.66 12.93 7.41
CA GLU A 153 -6.73 12.89 8.41
C GLU A 153 -7.39 11.52 8.55
N GLN A 154 -6.95 10.54 7.76
CA GLN A 154 -7.54 9.20 7.81
C GLN A 154 -7.14 8.48 9.10
N ILE A 155 -8.12 7.94 9.83
CA ILE A 155 -7.83 7.05 10.95
C ILE A 155 -7.25 5.76 10.38
N THR A 156 -6.14 5.31 10.97
CA THR A 156 -5.37 4.18 10.47
C THR A 156 -6.16 2.87 10.56
N PHE A 157 -5.95 1.97 9.59
CA PHE A 157 -6.38 0.58 9.77
C PHE A 157 -5.58 -0.03 10.92
N ASN A 158 -6.27 -0.67 11.87
CA ASN A 158 -5.65 -1.39 12.99
C ASN A 158 -4.56 -0.56 13.71
N PRO A 159 -4.94 0.57 14.35
CA PRO A 159 -3.99 1.48 14.97
C PRO A 159 -3.18 0.76 16.05
N SER A 160 -1.88 1.03 16.13
CA SER A 160 -0.96 0.41 17.10
C SER A 160 -1.39 0.60 18.57
N SER A 161 -2.14 1.67 18.88
CA SER A 161 -2.72 1.91 20.21
C SER A 161 -3.87 0.96 20.58
N SER A 162 -4.53 0.34 19.59
CA SER A 162 -5.61 -0.64 19.81
C SER A 162 -5.12 -2.07 20.05
N LEU A 163 -3.80 -2.31 19.92
CA LEU A 163 -3.15 -3.61 20.17
C LEU A 163 -2.64 -3.76 21.61
N SER A 164 -3.18 -2.98 22.56
CA SER A 164 -2.87 -3.16 23.99
C SER A 164 -3.46 -4.49 24.49
N PRO A 165 -2.74 -5.26 25.34
CA PRO A 165 -3.10 -6.63 25.74
C PRO A 165 -4.40 -6.73 26.54
#